data_AF-A0A182RKS5-F1
#
_entry.id   AF-A0A182RKS5-F1
#
_cell.length_a   1.000
_cell.length_b   1.000
_cell.length_c   1.000
_cell.angle_alpha   90.00
_cell.angle_beta   90.00
_cell.angle_gamma   90.00
#
_symmetry.space_group_name_H-M   'P 1'
#
loop_
_entity.id
_entity.type
_entity.pdbx_description
1 polymer ?
#
loop_
_entity_poly.entity_id
_entity_poly.type
_entity_poly.pdbx_seq_one_letter_code
_entity_poly.pdbx_strand_id
1 'polypeptide(L)'
;MNSFALSIVVLAVGAISLSAGLQHYVVEKSFNQAQKECAEYQGVAHDDLLRYVKEGYPDVEEVRCLLRCVAFNLRFWNHTTGLQKHMVEGHFVPRPDDFHNVERTEACLAENLYTCDDDLCTQVYKAFQCYYQHYGALSECPQFVVNTYHEDLQASYDLMGMMALTQHTLQNLAGGCFPSGEESLCFFYAFVTRTGLYTVEDGAHLEHLYYQYNEEVFNPNNAKTVACLQNQKKLACKKSVCKQAYDTFQACFAESQGLEYLLHTVFVDAAKNYLGQPVCYCVQGKTCPLHRC
;
A
#
# COMPACT_ATOMS: atom_id res chain seq x y z
N MET A 1 -40.73 49.33 29.27
CA MET A 1 -39.97 49.24 28.01
C MET A 1 -38.57 49.78 28.30
N ASN A 2 -37.45 49.08 28.24
CA ASN A 2 -37.12 47.74 27.75
C ASN A 2 -35.97 47.19 28.61
N SER A 3 -36.03 45.89 28.87
CA SER A 3 -35.03 45.11 29.59
C SER A 3 -33.73 44.99 28.77
N PHE A 4 -32.58 45.23 29.40
CA PHE A 4 -31.28 44.94 28.81
C PHE A 4 -31.00 43.43 28.89
N ALA A 5 -31.11 42.74 27.77
CA ALA A 5 -30.66 41.36 27.63
C ALA A 5 -29.34 41.33 26.84
N LEU A 6 -28.23 41.18 27.56
CA LEU A 6 -26.92 40.85 27.00
C LEU A 6 -26.98 39.42 26.46
N SER A 7 -26.95 39.26 25.14
CA SER A 7 -26.72 37.96 24.49
C SER A 7 -25.22 37.75 24.31
N ILE A 8 -24.63 36.89 25.14
CA ILE A 8 -23.29 36.36 24.94
C ILE A 8 -23.39 35.28 23.87
N VAL A 9 -22.95 35.57 22.65
CA VAL A 9 -22.74 34.54 21.62
C VAL A 9 -21.42 33.86 21.93
N VAL A 10 -21.49 32.64 22.47
CA VAL A 10 -20.34 31.76 22.65
C VAL A 10 -19.94 31.23 21.27
N LEU A 11 -18.86 31.76 20.71
CA LEU A 11 -18.18 31.17 19.55
C LEU A 11 -17.52 29.87 20.00
N ALA A 12 -18.21 28.74 19.82
CA ALA A 12 -17.59 27.44 19.88
C ALA A 12 -16.66 27.30 18.66
N VAL A 13 -15.38 27.67 18.84
CA VAL A 13 -14.32 27.29 17.90
C VAL A 13 -14.20 25.77 18.00
N GLY A 14 -14.85 25.07 17.08
CA GLY A 14 -14.58 23.66 16.86
C GLY A 14 -13.11 23.52 16.53
N ALA A 15 -12.37 22.87 17.43
CA ALA A 15 -11.01 22.46 17.14
C ALA A 15 -11.09 21.45 16.00
N ILE A 16 -10.90 21.92 14.76
CA ILE A 16 -10.52 21.04 13.67
C ILE A 16 -9.10 20.61 14.04
N SER A 17 -8.99 19.42 14.63
CA SER A 17 -7.73 18.71 14.72
C SER A 17 -7.33 18.35 13.29
N LEU A 18 -6.74 19.31 12.57
CA LEU A 18 -5.83 19.03 11.48
C LEU A 18 -4.62 18.38 12.15
N SER A 19 -4.67 17.06 12.34
CA SER A 19 -3.44 16.30 12.38
C SER A 19 -2.79 16.55 11.02
N ALA A 20 -1.89 17.54 10.97
CA ALA A 20 -0.87 17.57 9.95
C ALA A 20 0.00 16.32 10.19
N GLY A 21 -0.55 15.16 9.80
CA GLY A 21 0.19 13.92 9.80
C GLY A 21 1.44 14.14 8.98
N LEU A 22 2.54 13.53 9.40
CA LEU A 22 3.75 13.45 8.59
C LEU A 22 3.33 13.07 7.16
N GLN A 23 3.81 13.80 6.15
CA GLN A 23 3.57 13.45 4.75
C GLN A 23 4.35 12.16 4.43
N HIS A 24 3.75 11.04 4.80
CA HIS A 24 4.20 9.69 4.52
C HIS A 24 3.73 9.28 3.11
N TYR A 25 4.45 8.34 2.50
CA TYR A 25 4.02 7.65 1.28
C TYR A 25 3.00 6.58 1.67
N VAL A 26 1.90 7.00 2.29
CA VAL A 26 0.79 6.15 2.69
C VAL A 26 -0.46 6.77 2.10
N VAL A 27 -1.15 5.97 1.28
CA VAL A 27 -2.42 6.36 0.70
C VAL A 27 -3.46 5.38 1.23
N GLU A 28 -4.50 5.93 1.88
CA GLU A 28 -5.69 5.17 2.23
C GLU A 28 -6.86 5.72 1.42
N LYS A 29 -7.62 4.84 0.78
CA LYS A 29 -8.69 5.26 -0.13
C LYS A 29 -9.85 4.28 -0.10
N SER A 30 -11.06 4.81 0.03
CA SER A 30 -12.29 4.01 -0.14
C SER A 30 -12.68 3.95 -1.61
N PHE A 31 -13.56 3.00 -1.96
CA PHE A 31 -14.12 2.91 -3.31
C PHE A 31 -14.78 4.21 -3.74
N ASN A 32 -15.59 4.81 -2.86
CA ASN A 32 -16.29 6.05 -3.14
C ASN A 32 -15.33 7.24 -3.35
N GLN A 33 -14.20 7.29 -2.65
CA GLN A 33 -13.18 8.32 -2.86
C GLN A 33 -12.49 8.15 -4.22
N ALA A 34 -12.05 6.94 -4.55
CA ALA A 34 -11.45 6.64 -5.86
C ALA A 34 -12.41 6.90 -7.02
N GLN A 35 -13.70 6.56 -6.84
CA GLN A 35 -14.75 6.84 -7.81
C GLN A 35 -14.95 8.34 -8.04
N LYS A 36 -14.93 9.16 -6.99
CA LYS A 36 -15.03 10.63 -7.13
C LYS A 36 -13.84 11.21 -7.87
N GLU A 37 -12.62 10.81 -7.54
CA GLU A 37 -11.41 11.23 -8.25
C GLU A 37 -11.46 10.83 -9.74
N CYS A 38 -11.87 9.59 -10.03
CA CYS A 38 -11.98 9.10 -11.39
C CYS A 38 -13.06 9.81 -12.21
N ALA A 39 -14.19 10.17 -11.58
CA ALA A 39 -15.20 11.00 -12.20
C ALA A 39 -14.64 12.38 -12.56
N GLU A 40 -13.85 13.00 -11.68
CA GLU A 40 -13.16 14.26 -12.00
C GLU A 40 -12.18 14.12 -13.16
N TYR A 41 -11.37 13.05 -13.19
CA TYR A 41 -10.40 12.80 -14.27
C TYR A 41 -11.07 12.58 -15.63
N GLN A 42 -12.28 12.02 -15.64
CA GLN A 42 -13.01 11.68 -16.86
C GLN A 42 -14.08 12.71 -17.24
N GLY A 43 -14.30 13.73 -16.40
CA GLY A 43 -15.32 14.76 -16.63
C GLY A 43 -16.76 14.27 -16.44
N VAL A 44 -16.98 13.23 -15.63
CA VAL A 44 -18.31 12.73 -15.28
C VAL A 44 -18.97 13.72 -14.31
N ALA A 45 -20.16 14.21 -14.66
CA ALA A 45 -20.90 15.14 -13.82
C ALA A 45 -21.32 14.48 -12.49
N HIS A 46 -21.39 15.27 -11.41
CA HIS A 46 -21.76 14.75 -10.10
C HIS A 46 -23.14 14.06 -10.10
N ASP A 47 -24.12 14.62 -10.81
CA ASP A 47 -25.46 14.06 -10.91
C ASP A 47 -25.48 12.71 -11.66
N ASP A 48 -24.63 12.57 -12.70
CA ASP A 48 -24.47 11.30 -13.41
C ASP A 48 -23.80 10.24 -12.53
N LEU A 49 -22.80 10.63 -11.73
CA LEU A 49 -22.17 9.74 -10.78
C LEU A 49 -23.16 9.21 -9.74
N LEU A 50 -24.02 10.08 -9.20
CA LEU A 50 -25.09 9.69 -8.28
C LEU A 50 -26.10 8.76 -8.95
N ARG A 51 -26.44 9.02 -10.22
CA ARG A 51 -27.30 8.16 -11.03
C ARG A 51 -26.69 6.77 -11.22
N TYR A 52 -25.40 6.66 -11.54
CA TYR A 52 -24.70 5.38 -11.70
C TYR A 52 -24.75 4.54 -10.44
N VAL A 53 -24.49 5.15 -9.27
CA VAL A 53 -24.59 4.44 -7.98
C VAL A 53 -26.01 3.97 -7.72
N LYS A 54 -27.01 4.84 -7.97
CA LYS A 54 -28.43 4.52 -7.75
C LYS A 54 -28.94 3.40 -8.67
N GLU A 55 -28.46 3.35 -9.91
CA GLU A 55 -28.84 2.37 -10.93
C GLU A 55 -28.02 1.08 -10.85
N GLY A 56 -27.08 0.96 -9.90
CA GLY A 56 -26.27 -0.25 -9.71
C GLY A 56 -25.18 -0.41 -10.77
N TYR A 57 -24.58 0.69 -11.22
CA TYR A 57 -23.54 0.75 -12.25
C TYR A 57 -24.01 0.13 -13.58
N PRO A 58 -24.87 0.83 -14.34
CA PRO A 58 -25.47 0.30 -15.57
C PRO A 58 -24.41 -0.04 -16.62
N ASP A 59 -24.73 -1.01 -17.48
CA ASP A 59 -23.81 -1.52 -18.49
C ASP A 59 -23.67 -0.58 -19.70
N VAL A 60 -22.93 0.51 -19.52
CA VAL A 60 -22.63 1.51 -20.55
C VAL A 60 -21.15 1.86 -20.55
N GLU A 61 -20.59 2.21 -21.71
CA GLU A 61 -19.15 2.45 -21.90
C GLU A 61 -18.55 3.41 -20.87
N GLU A 62 -19.24 4.52 -20.59
CA GLU A 62 -18.81 5.52 -19.61
C GLU A 62 -18.63 4.92 -18.20
N VAL A 63 -19.58 4.08 -17.75
CA VAL A 63 -19.51 3.41 -16.45
C VAL A 63 -18.42 2.33 -16.43
N ARG A 64 -18.28 1.57 -17.52
CA ARG A 64 -17.20 0.57 -17.66
C ARG A 64 -15.83 1.23 -17.51
N CYS A 65 -15.61 2.34 -18.21
CA CYS A 65 -14.33 3.04 -18.16
C CYS A 65 -14.11 3.87 -16.89
N LEU A 66 -15.18 4.33 -16.23
CA LEU A 66 -15.10 4.86 -14.86
C LEU A 66 -14.58 3.79 -13.90
N LEU A 67 -15.17 2.58 -13.93
CA LEU A 67 -14.75 1.47 -13.09
C LEU A 67 -13.34 0.98 -13.40
N ARG A 68 -12.90 1.04 -14.67
CA ARG A 68 -11.50 0.85 -15.05
C ARG A 68 -10.59 1.83 -14.31
N CYS A 69 -10.89 3.12 -14.31
CA CYS A 69 -10.09 4.09 -13.57
C CYS A 69 -10.03 3.75 -12.08
N VAL A 70 -11.18 3.43 -11.48
CA VAL A 70 -11.25 3.07 -10.05
C VAL A 70 -10.36 1.86 -9.75
N ALA A 71 -10.38 0.84 -10.61
CA ALA A 71 -9.59 -0.36 -10.45
C ALA A 71 -8.07 -0.13 -10.47
N PHE A 72 -7.59 0.76 -11.33
CA PHE A 72 -6.18 1.15 -11.36
C PHE A 72 -5.79 2.10 -10.22
N ASN A 73 -6.72 2.96 -9.80
CA ASN A 73 -6.52 3.88 -8.67
C ASN A 73 -6.43 3.12 -7.33
N LEU A 74 -7.26 2.09 -7.15
CA LEU A 74 -7.27 1.21 -5.98
C LEU A 74 -6.36 -0.02 -6.12
N ARG A 75 -5.59 -0.12 -7.21
CA ARG A 75 -4.60 -1.18 -7.48
C ARG A 75 -5.14 -2.61 -7.57
N PHE A 76 -6.45 -2.82 -7.46
CA PHE A 76 -7.03 -4.15 -7.64
C PHE A 76 -7.03 -4.64 -9.10
N TRP A 77 -6.51 -3.84 -10.05
CA TRP A 77 -6.18 -4.29 -11.39
C TRP A 77 -4.74 -3.96 -11.76
N ASN A 78 -4.04 -4.97 -12.27
CA ASN A 78 -2.67 -4.85 -12.79
C ASN A 78 -2.68 -5.03 -14.32
N HIS A 79 -1.90 -4.23 -15.05
CA HIS A 79 -1.82 -4.32 -16.51
C HIS A 79 -1.32 -5.67 -17.02
N THR A 80 -0.46 -6.34 -16.28
CA THR A 80 0.22 -7.59 -16.68
C THR A 80 -0.46 -8.82 -16.08
N THR A 81 -0.85 -8.75 -14.81
CA THR A 81 -1.40 -9.90 -14.08
C THR A 81 -2.92 -9.87 -13.92
N GLY A 82 -3.58 -8.80 -14.38
CA GLY A 82 -5.04 -8.67 -14.33
C GLY A 82 -5.57 -8.40 -12.92
N LEU A 83 -6.75 -8.95 -12.63
CA LEU A 83 -7.48 -8.78 -11.38
C LEU A 83 -6.69 -9.29 -10.16
N GLN A 84 -6.51 -8.43 -9.16
CA GLN A 84 -5.92 -8.76 -7.85
C GLN A 84 -7.04 -9.00 -6.83
N LYS A 85 -7.47 -10.26 -6.70
CA LYS A 85 -8.65 -10.66 -5.91
C LYS A 85 -8.63 -10.17 -4.46
N HIS A 86 -7.54 -10.42 -3.74
CA HIS A 86 -7.37 -10.00 -2.35
C HIS A 86 -7.47 -8.47 -2.16
N MET A 87 -7.16 -7.68 -3.19
CA MET A 87 -7.28 -6.22 -3.12
C MET A 87 -8.73 -5.77 -3.29
N VAL A 88 -9.42 -6.25 -4.32
CA VAL A 88 -10.83 -5.88 -4.54
C VAL A 88 -11.71 -6.33 -3.38
N GLU A 89 -11.43 -7.51 -2.79
CA GLU A 89 -12.14 -8.05 -1.63
C GLU A 89 -12.13 -7.10 -0.43
N GLY A 90 -11.02 -6.40 -0.18
CA GLY A 90 -10.90 -5.42 0.91
C GLY A 90 -11.87 -4.24 0.80
N HIS A 91 -12.42 -3.98 -0.39
CA HIS A 91 -13.40 -2.92 -0.61
C HIS A 91 -14.86 -3.38 -0.46
N PHE A 92 -15.09 -4.65 -0.11
CA PHE A 92 -16.44 -5.18 0.09
C PHE A 92 -16.60 -5.78 1.49
N VAL A 93 -17.80 -5.62 2.05
CA VAL A 93 -18.22 -6.24 3.30
C VAL A 93 -19.24 -7.33 2.98
N PRO A 94 -18.89 -8.63 3.18
CA PRO A 94 -19.83 -9.73 3.07
C PRO A 94 -21.03 -9.57 4.00
N ARG A 95 -22.18 -10.13 3.61
CA ARG A 95 -23.33 -10.20 4.52
C ARG A 95 -23.03 -11.24 5.63
N PRO A 96 -23.36 -10.97 6.91
CA PRO A 96 -23.00 -11.85 8.02
C PRO A 96 -23.51 -13.31 7.91
N ASP A 97 -24.57 -13.54 7.14
CA ASP A 97 -25.24 -14.83 6.94
C ASP A 97 -24.93 -15.48 5.58
N ASP A 98 -24.05 -14.89 4.78
CA ASP A 98 -23.74 -15.36 3.43
C ASP A 98 -22.39 -16.07 3.35
N PHE A 99 -22.41 -17.38 3.60
CA PHE A 99 -21.21 -18.23 3.58
C PHE A 99 -20.78 -18.70 2.18
N HIS A 100 -21.55 -18.38 1.14
CA HIS A 100 -21.26 -18.81 -0.24
C HIS A 100 -20.93 -17.63 -1.16
N ASN A 101 -20.69 -16.45 -0.60
CA ASN A 101 -20.39 -15.23 -1.34
C ASN A 101 -19.12 -15.39 -2.20
N VAL A 102 -18.05 -15.97 -1.65
CA VAL A 102 -16.78 -16.25 -2.35
C VAL A 102 -17.02 -17.21 -3.51
N GLU A 103 -17.68 -18.35 -3.27
CA GLU A 103 -17.93 -19.37 -4.30
C GLU A 103 -18.73 -18.81 -5.49
N ARG A 104 -19.80 -18.05 -5.22
CA ARG A 104 -20.60 -17.44 -6.29
C ARG A 104 -19.85 -16.36 -7.05
N THR A 105 -19.03 -15.56 -6.35
CA THR A 105 -18.19 -14.55 -6.99
C THR A 105 -17.17 -15.20 -7.92
N GLU A 106 -16.51 -16.26 -7.47
CA GLU A 106 -15.56 -17.05 -8.27
C GLU A 106 -16.21 -17.71 -9.49
N ALA A 107 -17.39 -18.31 -9.32
CA ALA A 107 -18.15 -18.87 -10.42
C ALA A 107 -18.51 -17.81 -11.48
N CYS A 108 -18.96 -16.63 -11.05
CA CYS A 108 -19.24 -15.50 -11.94
C CYS A 108 -17.98 -15.04 -12.69
N LEU A 109 -16.84 -14.91 -12.00
CA LEU A 109 -15.57 -14.51 -12.62
C LEU A 109 -15.11 -15.54 -13.67
N ALA A 110 -15.20 -16.83 -13.35
CA ALA A 110 -14.82 -17.91 -14.26
C ALA A 110 -15.66 -17.93 -15.54
N GLU A 111 -16.95 -17.58 -15.44
CA GLU A 111 -17.86 -17.54 -16.59
C GLU A 111 -17.69 -16.26 -17.44
N ASN A 112 -17.41 -15.11 -16.82
CA ASN A 112 -17.55 -13.81 -17.48
C ASN A 112 -16.24 -13.07 -17.78
N LEU A 113 -15.18 -13.25 -16.99
CA LEU A 113 -14.06 -12.30 -16.97
C LEU A 113 -13.20 -12.29 -18.24
N TYR A 114 -12.95 -13.45 -18.84
CA TYR A 114 -12.04 -13.61 -19.97
C TYR A 114 -12.76 -14.09 -21.22
N THR A 115 -13.78 -13.34 -21.66
CA THR A 115 -14.39 -13.61 -22.97
C THR A 115 -13.54 -13.00 -24.09
N CYS A 116 -13.51 -13.67 -25.24
CA CYS A 116 -12.78 -13.17 -26.41
C CYS A 116 -13.36 -11.81 -26.82
N ASP A 117 -12.50 -10.88 -27.22
CA ASP A 117 -12.82 -9.53 -27.72
C ASP A 117 -13.20 -8.45 -26.68
N ASP A 118 -13.18 -8.74 -25.38
CA ASP A 118 -13.43 -7.69 -24.37
C ASP A 118 -12.28 -6.68 -24.28
N ASP A 119 -12.61 -5.39 -24.36
CA ASP A 119 -11.68 -4.34 -23.96
C ASP A 119 -11.47 -4.33 -22.43
N LEU A 120 -10.42 -3.62 -22.00
CA LEU A 120 -10.05 -3.56 -20.58
C LEU A 120 -11.15 -2.91 -19.71
N CYS A 121 -11.93 -1.97 -20.24
CA CYS A 121 -13.05 -1.38 -19.49
C CYS A 121 -14.12 -2.44 -19.21
N THR A 122 -14.43 -3.28 -20.20
CA THR A 122 -15.42 -4.34 -20.13
C THR A 122 -14.98 -5.47 -19.20
N GLN A 123 -13.70 -5.86 -19.25
CA GLN A 123 -13.15 -6.86 -18.32
C GLN A 123 -13.25 -6.40 -16.86
N VAL A 124 -12.83 -5.16 -16.57
CA VAL A 124 -12.92 -4.59 -15.22
C VAL A 124 -14.39 -4.49 -14.77
N TYR A 125 -15.28 -4.03 -15.65
CA TYR A 125 -16.71 -3.93 -15.37
C TYR A 125 -17.29 -5.29 -14.97
N LYS A 126 -17.01 -6.34 -15.74
CA LYS A 126 -17.49 -7.70 -15.45
C LYS A 126 -16.95 -8.22 -14.11
N ALA A 127 -15.66 -8.01 -13.83
CA ALA A 127 -15.10 -8.36 -12.52
C ALA A 127 -15.81 -7.63 -11.39
N PHE A 128 -15.95 -6.31 -11.50
CA PHE A 128 -16.63 -5.50 -10.51
C PHE A 128 -18.08 -5.96 -10.28
N GLN A 129 -18.83 -6.23 -11.34
CA GLN A 129 -20.21 -6.71 -11.24
C GLN A 129 -20.30 -8.05 -10.50
N CYS A 130 -19.37 -8.99 -10.72
CA CYS A 130 -19.33 -10.23 -9.94
C CYS A 130 -19.19 -9.97 -8.43
N TYR A 131 -18.27 -9.07 -8.03
CA TYR A 131 -18.13 -8.71 -6.62
C TYR A 131 -19.36 -7.95 -6.08
N TYR A 132 -19.86 -6.99 -6.85
CA TYR A 132 -20.99 -6.15 -6.47
C TYR A 132 -22.30 -6.95 -6.29
N GLN A 133 -22.50 -7.99 -7.11
CA GLN A 133 -23.70 -8.83 -7.05
C GLN A 133 -23.60 -9.99 -6.07
N HIS A 134 -22.40 -10.57 -5.89
CA HIS A 134 -22.25 -11.85 -5.19
C HIS A 134 -21.40 -11.80 -3.92
N TYR A 135 -20.49 -10.83 -3.78
CA TYR A 135 -19.54 -10.81 -2.67
C TYR A 135 -20.06 -10.09 -1.44
N GLY A 136 -20.64 -8.89 -1.61
CA GLY A 136 -21.07 -8.06 -0.48
C GLY A 136 -21.43 -6.62 -0.85
N ALA A 137 -21.57 -5.75 0.16
CA ALA A 137 -21.77 -4.32 -0.04
C ALA A 137 -20.43 -3.59 -0.12
N LEU A 138 -20.35 -2.49 -0.88
CA LEU A 138 -19.15 -1.64 -0.90
C LEU A 138 -18.89 -1.04 0.48
N SER A 139 -17.63 -1.13 0.92
CA SER A 139 -17.17 -0.54 2.17
C SER A 139 -16.95 0.97 2.00
N GLU A 140 -17.42 1.75 2.98
CA GLU A 140 -17.07 3.17 3.09
C GLU A 140 -15.69 3.38 3.74
N CYS A 141 -15.15 2.35 4.39
CA CYS A 141 -13.85 2.41 5.06
C CYS A 141 -12.72 2.48 4.03
N PRO A 142 -11.83 3.49 4.12
CA PRO A 142 -10.61 3.51 3.33
C PRO A 142 -9.78 2.25 3.52
N GLN A 143 -9.20 1.74 2.44
CA GLN A 143 -8.22 0.65 2.49
C GLN A 143 -6.84 1.20 2.14
N PHE A 144 -5.79 0.58 2.69
CA PHE A 144 -4.42 0.85 2.30
C PHE A 144 -4.24 0.60 0.79
N VAL A 145 -3.79 1.60 0.04
CA VAL A 145 -3.49 1.46 -1.38
C VAL A 145 -2.03 1.06 -1.50
N VAL A 146 -1.78 -0.13 -2.06
CA VAL A 146 -0.43 -0.67 -2.16
C VAL A 146 0.47 0.22 -3.02
N ASN A 147 1.73 0.30 -2.63
CA ASN A 147 2.75 0.95 -3.42
C ASN A 147 3.09 0.09 -4.64
N THR A 148 3.27 0.75 -5.76
CA THR A 148 3.94 0.21 -6.93
C THR A 148 5.45 0.22 -6.72
N TYR A 149 6.17 -0.54 -7.55
CA TYR A 149 7.63 -0.50 -7.60
C TYR A 149 8.18 0.93 -7.74
N HIS A 150 7.56 1.77 -8.55
CA HIS A 150 8.03 3.14 -8.75
C HIS A 150 7.79 4.03 -7.53
N GLU A 151 6.71 3.83 -6.80
CA GLU A 151 6.43 4.56 -5.56
C GLU A 151 7.41 4.15 -4.46
N ASP A 152 7.69 2.85 -4.30
CA ASP A 152 8.72 2.37 -3.37
C ASP A 152 10.12 2.88 -3.76
N LEU A 153 10.46 2.83 -5.05
CA LEU A 153 11.74 3.33 -5.56
C LEU A 153 11.90 4.82 -5.29
N GLN A 154 10.86 5.63 -5.52
CA GLN A 154 10.87 7.06 -5.25
C GLN A 154 10.97 7.34 -3.75
N ALA A 155 10.20 6.63 -2.92
CA ALA A 155 10.26 6.77 -1.46
C ALA A 155 11.66 6.46 -0.91
N SER A 156 12.29 5.41 -1.44
CA SER A 156 13.67 5.03 -1.12
C SER A 156 14.67 6.11 -1.57
N TYR A 157 14.56 6.59 -2.80
CA TYR A 157 15.45 7.63 -3.34
C TYR A 157 15.37 8.94 -2.53
N ASP A 158 14.16 9.39 -2.21
CA ASP A 158 13.93 10.60 -1.42
C ASP A 158 14.55 10.47 -0.03
N LEU A 159 14.37 9.33 0.62
CA LEU A 159 14.93 9.07 1.95
C LEU A 159 16.46 9.09 1.95
N MET A 160 17.11 8.63 0.89
CA MET A 160 18.57 8.71 0.78
C MET A 160 19.07 10.15 0.87
N GLY A 161 18.36 11.08 0.21
CA GLY A 161 18.64 12.51 0.27
C GLY A 161 18.25 13.15 1.59
N MET A 162 17.04 12.86 2.10
CA MET A 162 16.54 13.42 3.37
C MET A 162 17.41 13.04 4.56
N MET A 163 17.93 11.81 4.58
CA MET A 163 18.82 11.31 5.63
C MET A 163 20.30 11.63 5.37
N ALA A 164 20.62 12.16 4.18
CA ALA A 164 21.99 12.45 3.73
C ALA A 164 22.94 11.25 3.92
N LEU A 165 22.53 10.07 3.41
CA LEU A 165 23.32 8.84 3.58
C LEU A 165 24.74 9.01 3.05
N THR A 166 25.71 8.46 3.79
CA THR A 166 27.11 8.50 3.36
C THR A 166 27.33 7.76 2.03
N GLN A 167 28.32 8.22 1.27
CA GLN A 167 28.72 7.57 0.01
C GLN A 167 29.04 6.08 0.21
N HIS A 168 29.69 5.72 1.33
CA HIS A 168 30.00 4.33 1.67
C HIS A 168 28.72 3.49 1.82
N THR A 169 27.71 3.98 2.53
CA THR A 169 26.43 3.27 2.69
C THR A 169 25.69 3.14 1.37
N LEU A 170 25.63 4.21 0.57
CA LEU A 170 25.03 4.19 -0.77
C LEU A 170 25.70 3.14 -1.67
N GLN A 171 27.04 3.06 -1.67
CA GLN A 171 27.78 2.08 -2.47
C GLN A 171 27.48 0.64 -2.05
N ASN A 172 27.38 0.37 -0.75
CA ASN A 172 27.03 -0.96 -0.26
C ASN A 172 25.60 -1.35 -0.60
N LEU A 173 24.64 -0.43 -0.43
CA LEU A 173 23.25 -0.63 -0.84
C LEU A 173 23.17 -0.91 -2.35
N ALA A 174 23.82 -0.10 -3.18
CA ALA A 174 23.84 -0.29 -4.64
C ALA A 174 24.46 -1.64 -5.07
N GLY A 175 25.38 -2.19 -4.26
CA GLY A 175 26.00 -3.50 -4.46
C GLY A 175 25.16 -4.69 -3.97
N GLY A 176 23.99 -4.46 -3.38
CA GLY A 176 23.13 -5.53 -2.80
C GLY A 176 23.60 -6.02 -1.43
N CYS A 177 24.53 -5.32 -0.79
CA CYS A 177 25.05 -5.65 0.52
C CYS A 177 24.40 -4.71 1.55
N PHE A 178 23.28 -5.11 2.14
CA PHE A 178 22.62 -4.29 3.16
C PHE A 178 23.53 -4.17 4.42
N PRO A 179 24.07 -2.98 4.74
CA PRO A 179 25.02 -2.86 5.83
C PRO A 179 24.35 -3.01 7.21
N SER A 180 25.09 -3.53 8.19
CA SER A 180 24.62 -3.67 9.57
C SER A 180 24.87 -2.43 10.46
N GLY A 181 25.39 -1.35 9.89
CA GLY A 181 25.66 -0.10 10.61
C GLY A 181 24.39 0.71 10.89
N GLU A 182 24.42 1.54 11.94
CA GLU A 182 23.26 2.31 12.41
C GLU A 182 22.60 3.15 11.30
N GLU A 183 23.40 3.74 10.40
CA GLU A 183 22.88 4.53 9.26
C GLU A 183 21.96 3.69 8.36
N SER A 184 22.36 2.47 7.98
CA SER A 184 21.53 1.59 7.15
C SER A 184 20.33 1.06 7.90
N LEU A 185 20.48 0.71 9.18
CA LEU A 185 19.36 0.28 10.02
C LEU A 185 18.31 1.39 10.15
N CYS A 186 18.75 2.65 10.31
CA CYS A 186 17.85 3.79 10.38
C CYS A 186 17.21 4.11 9.03
N PHE A 187 17.93 3.92 7.93
CA PHE A 187 17.34 4.02 6.59
C PHE A 187 16.22 2.99 6.38
N PHE A 188 16.46 1.72 6.76
CA PHE A 188 15.41 0.69 6.71
C PHE A 188 14.19 1.10 7.53
N TYR A 189 14.39 1.48 8.78
CA TYR A 189 13.33 1.92 9.69
C TYR A 189 12.55 3.12 9.12
N ALA A 190 13.25 4.12 8.60
CA ALA A 190 12.64 5.29 7.98
C ALA A 190 11.81 4.91 6.76
N PHE A 191 12.30 3.99 5.92
CA PHE A 191 11.56 3.49 4.77
C PHE A 191 10.26 2.79 5.19
N VAL A 192 10.34 1.75 6.03
CA VAL A 192 9.15 0.99 6.42
C VAL A 192 8.14 1.84 7.21
N THR A 193 8.60 2.87 7.92
CA THR A 193 7.70 3.83 8.59
C THR A 193 7.04 4.77 7.58
N ARG A 194 7.83 5.31 6.64
CA ARG A 194 7.35 6.26 5.63
C ARG A 194 6.38 5.62 4.64
N THR A 195 6.48 4.32 4.39
CA THR A 195 5.55 3.56 3.53
C THR A 195 4.40 2.90 4.31
N GLY A 196 4.28 3.17 5.62
CA GLY A 196 3.17 2.68 6.45
C GLY A 196 3.26 1.19 6.80
N LEU A 197 4.39 0.54 6.56
CA LEU A 197 4.64 -0.87 6.90
C LEU A 197 5.10 -1.06 8.35
N TYR A 198 5.35 0.03 9.07
CA TYR A 198 5.81 0.03 10.46
C TYR A 198 5.29 1.28 11.21
N THR A 199 4.92 1.11 12.49
CA THR A 199 4.64 2.22 13.43
C THR A 199 5.50 2.09 14.68
N VAL A 200 5.75 3.21 15.35
CA VAL A 200 6.57 3.20 16.58
C VAL A 200 5.85 2.46 17.70
N GLU A 201 4.53 2.60 17.75
CA GLU A 201 3.65 2.07 18.78
C GLU A 201 3.48 0.54 18.64
N ASP A 202 3.17 0.06 17.43
CA ASP A 202 2.78 -1.33 17.21
C ASP A 202 3.88 -2.19 16.60
N GLY A 203 4.85 -1.57 15.93
CA GLY A 203 5.91 -2.26 15.19
C GLY A 203 5.50 -2.55 13.75
N ALA A 204 5.86 -3.73 13.23
CA ALA A 204 5.50 -4.13 11.87
C ALA A 204 3.97 -4.20 11.69
N HIS A 205 3.44 -3.48 10.70
CA HIS A 205 2.01 -3.38 10.44
C HIS A 205 1.55 -4.55 9.57
N LEU A 206 1.16 -5.66 10.21
CA LEU A 206 0.84 -6.92 9.52
C LEU A 206 -0.24 -6.77 8.44
N GLU A 207 -1.29 -5.98 8.68
CA GLU A 207 -2.34 -5.79 7.67
C GLU A 207 -1.80 -5.13 6.39
N HIS A 208 -1.04 -4.03 6.50
CA HIS A 208 -0.43 -3.37 5.35
C HIS A 208 0.62 -4.25 4.67
N LEU A 209 1.45 -4.97 5.43
CA LEU A 209 2.42 -5.91 4.89
C LEU A 209 1.74 -7.05 4.12
N TYR A 210 0.66 -7.61 4.67
CA TYR A 210 -0.11 -8.65 4.02
C TYR A 210 -0.80 -8.13 2.77
N TYR A 211 -1.37 -6.93 2.81
CA TYR A 211 -2.02 -6.33 1.65
C TYR A 211 -1.02 -5.96 0.54
N GLN A 212 0.17 -5.48 0.90
CA GLN A 212 1.24 -5.10 -0.03
C GLN A 212 1.87 -6.30 -0.75
N TYR A 213 2.16 -7.38 0.00
CA TYR A 213 2.97 -8.50 -0.51
C TYR A 213 2.19 -9.81 -0.68
N ASN A 214 1.00 -9.91 -0.08
CA ASN A 214 0.14 -11.09 -0.13
C ASN A 214 0.86 -12.41 0.23
N GLU A 215 1.67 -12.37 1.30
CA GLU A 215 2.40 -13.52 1.83
C GLU A 215 1.87 -13.92 3.21
N GLU A 216 1.62 -15.21 3.44
CA GLU A 216 1.08 -15.73 4.70
C GLU A 216 1.92 -15.39 5.94
N VAL A 217 3.21 -15.13 5.79
CA VAL A 217 4.07 -14.70 6.90
C VAL A 217 3.65 -13.33 7.45
N PHE A 218 3.00 -12.49 6.64
CA PHE A 218 2.47 -11.19 7.05
C PHE A 218 1.01 -11.25 7.50
N ASN A 219 0.31 -12.38 7.29
CA ASN A 219 -1.10 -12.52 7.68
C ASN A 219 -1.27 -12.25 9.19
N PRO A 220 -2.13 -11.31 9.60
CA PRO A 220 -2.37 -10.99 11.02
C PRO A 220 -2.79 -12.19 11.87
N ASN A 221 -3.39 -13.22 11.25
CA ASN A 221 -3.84 -14.43 11.92
C ASN A 221 -2.75 -15.53 11.99
N ASN A 222 -1.55 -15.29 11.44
CA ASN A 222 -0.46 -16.25 11.50
C ASN A 222 0.16 -16.31 12.91
N ALA A 223 -0.21 -17.36 13.65
CA ALA A 223 0.22 -17.54 15.05
C ALA A 223 1.75 -17.57 15.23
N LYS A 224 2.52 -18.09 14.25
CA LYS A 224 3.99 -18.11 14.34
C LYS A 224 4.56 -16.69 14.23
N THR A 225 4.05 -15.90 13.31
CA THR A 225 4.42 -14.49 13.13
C THR A 225 4.08 -13.68 14.37
N VAL A 226 2.85 -13.80 14.87
CA VAL A 226 2.41 -13.07 16.08
C VAL A 226 3.30 -13.41 17.29
N ALA A 227 3.63 -14.69 17.48
CA ALA A 227 4.54 -15.11 18.53
C ALA A 227 5.97 -14.57 18.34
N CYS A 228 6.47 -14.54 17.10
CA CYS A 228 7.77 -13.95 16.78
C CYS A 228 7.82 -12.47 17.13
N LEU A 229 6.83 -11.68 16.69
CA LEU A 229 6.76 -10.24 16.97
C LEU A 229 6.67 -9.96 18.47
N GLN A 230 5.86 -10.72 19.22
CA GLN A 230 5.78 -10.60 20.67
C GLN A 230 7.13 -10.89 21.35
N ASN A 231 7.88 -11.88 20.87
CA ASN A 231 9.22 -12.16 21.38
C ASN A 231 10.20 -11.04 21.03
N GLN A 232 10.16 -10.49 19.81
CA GLN A 232 11.00 -9.35 19.44
C GLN A 232 10.71 -8.11 20.27
N LYS A 233 9.44 -7.83 20.61
CA LYS A 233 9.08 -6.73 21.53
C LYS A 233 9.76 -6.87 22.90
N LYS A 234 9.88 -8.10 23.44
CA LYS A 234 10.58 -8.37 24.72
C LYS A 234 12.10 -8.15 24.61
N LEU A 235 12.67 -8.35 23.44
CA LEU A 235 14.10 -8.19 23.16
C LEU A 235 14.49 -6.74 22.82
N ALA A 236 13.55 -5.81 22.79
CA ALA A 236 13.78 -4.41 22.41
C ALA A 236 14.62 -3.62 23.43
N CYS A 237 14.74 -4.11 24.67
CA CYS A 237 15.49 -3.41 25.71
C CYS A 237 16.95 -3.18 25.27
N LYS A 238 17.41 -1.92 25.35
CA LYS A 238 18.75 -1.44 24.95
C LYS A 238 19.04 -1.40 23.44
N LYS A 239 18.06 -1.64 22.57
CA LYS A 239 18.21 -1.44 21.12
C LYS A 239 17.73 -0.03 20.74
N SER A 240 18.37 0.58 19.74
CA SER A 240 17.79 1.73 19.06
C SER A 240 16.52 1.30 18.32
N VAL A 241 15.62 2.25 18.03
CA VAL A 241 14.40 1.98 17.26
C VAL A 241 14.76 1.41 15.88
N CYS A 242 15.79 1.97 15.25
CA CYS A 242 16.32 1.51 13.97
C CYS A 242 16.75 0.05 14.01
N LYS A 243 17.58 -0.30 15.01
CA LYS A 243 18.03 -1.68 15.20
C LYS A 243 16.88 -2.62 15.53
N GLN A 244 15.95 -2.21 16.38
CA GLN A 244 14.80 -3.03 16.74
C GLN A 244 13.90 -3.33 15.54
N ALA A 245 13.62 -2.33 14.70
CA ALA A 245 12.82 -2.52 13.50
C ALA A 245 13.48 -3.54 12.55
N TYR A 246 14.75 -3.32 12.20
CA TYR A 246 15.46 -4.23 11.29
C TYR A 246 15.62 -5.65 11.87
N ASP A 247 16.02 -5.79 13.13
CA ASP A 247 16.15 -7.10 13.79
C ASP A 247 14.80 -7.84 13.81
N THR A 248 13.69 -7.12 13.97
CA THR A 248 12.34 -7.70 13.93
C THR A 248 12.02 -8.25 12.55
N PHE A 249 12.28 -7.47 11.48
CA PHE A 249 12.02 -7.92 10.12
C PHE A 249 12.91 -9.10 9.73
N GLN A 250 14.19 -9.07 10.08
CA GLN A 250 15.09 -10.22 9.85
C GLN A 250 14.63 -11.46 10.63
N ALA A 251 14.29 -11.33 11.90
CA ALA A 251 13.94 -12.50 12.70
C ALA A 251 12.59 -13.13 12.32
N CYS A 252 11.61 -12.31 11.92
CA CYS A 252 10.25 -12.79 11.66
C CYS A 252 9.93 -12.94 10.17
N PHE A 253 10.67 -12.28 9.28
CA PHE A 253 10.34 -12.18 7.84
C PHE A 253 11.53 -12.41 6.89
N ALA A 254 12.67 -12.95 7.36
CA ALA A 254 13.87 -13.18 6.53
C ALA A 254 13.60 -14.01 5.26
N GLU A 255 12.65 -14.94 5.31
CA GLU A 255 12.31 -15.83 4.18
C GLU A 255 11.21 -15.24 3.28
N SER A 256 10.72 -14.03 3.56
CA SER A 256 9.67 -13.39 2.75
C SER A 256 10.22 -12.80 1.46
N GLN A 257 9.44 -12.93 0.38
CA GLN A 257 9.74 -12.28 -0.89
C GLN A 257 9.65 -10.75 -0.78
N GLY A 258 8.75 -10.23 0.07
CA GLY A 258 8.60 -8.80 0.33
C GLY A 258 9.86 -8.19 0.95
N LEU A 259 10.48 -8.85 1.93
CA LEU A 259 11.74 -8.35 2.49
C LEU A 259 12.89 -8.47 1.47
N GLU A 260 12.96 -9.56 0.72
CA GLU A 260 13.95 -9.71 -0.37
C GLU A 260 13.79 -8.61 -1.42
N TYR A 261 12.56 -8.34 -1.86
CA TYR A 261 12.21 -7.27 -2.79
C TYR A 261 12.69 -5.91 -2.29
N LEU A 262 12.44 -5.55 -1.03
CA LEU A 262 12.89 -4.28 -0.48
C LEU A 262 14.42 -4.18 -0.45
N LEU A 263 15.10 -5.17 0.14
CA LEU A 263 16.53 -5.12 0.40
C LEU A 263 17.37 -5.28 -0.87
N HIS A 264 16.94 -6.12 -1.80
CA HIS A 264 17.73 -6.53 -2.96
C HIS A 264 17.22 -5.98 -4.30
N THR A 265 16.03 -5.37 -4.33
CA THR A 265 15.51 -4.71 -5.53
C THR A 265 15.36 -3.21 -5.30
N VAL A 266 14.44 -2.79 -4.43
CA VAL A 266 14.10 -1.36 -4.26
C VAL A 266 15.28 -0.53 -3.79
N PHE A 267 15.92 -0.92 -2.68
CA PHE A 267 17.02 -0.13 -2.11
C PHE A 267 18.26 -0.14 -2.99
N VAL A 268 18.51 -1.27 -3.64
CA VAL A 268 19.59 -1.46 -4.60
C VAL A 268 19.41 -0.50 -5.77
N ASP A 269 18.23 -0.49 -6.39
CA ASP A 269 17.94 0.35 -7.55
C ASP A 269 17.89 1.83 -7.21
N ALA A 270 17.31 2.20 -6.07
CA ALA A 270 17.33 3.57 -5.58
C ALA A 270 18.75 4.08 -5.35
N ALA A 271 19.63 3.27 -4.74
CA ALA A 271 21.00 3.68 -4.45
C ALA A 271 21.84 3.85 -5.72
N LYS A 272 21.64 2.99 -6.72
CA LYS A 272 22.29 3.14 -8.05
C LYS A 272 21.85 4.43 -8.73
N ASN A 273 20.54 4.70 -8.72
CA ASN A 273 19.97 5.92 -9.29
C ASN A 273 20.52 7.15 -8.57
N TYR A 274 20.59 7.12 -7.24
CA TYR A 274 21.10 8.21 -6.41
C TYR A 274 22.59 8.50 -6.65
N LEU A 275 23.43 7.46 -6.80
CA LEU A 275 24.85 7.62 -7.08
C LEU A 275 25.13 8.08 -8.53
N GLY A 276 24.16 7.96 -9.44
CA GLY A 276 24.35 8.25 -10.86
C GLY A 276 25.37 7.32 -11.53
N GLN A 277 25.57 6.10 -11.02
CA GLN A 277 26.63 5.18 -11.47
C GLN A 277 26.07 3.88 -12.09
N PRO A 278 26.76 3.28 -13.09
CA PRO A 278 26.51 1.91 -13.50
C PRO A 278 26.90 0.91 -12.38
N VAL A 279 26.08 -0.12 -12.22
CA VAL A 279 26.13 -1.10 -11.12
C VAL A 279 27.32 -2.05 -11.21
N CYS A 280 27.97 -2.29 -10.07
CA CYS A 280 28.80 -3.48 -9.85
C CYS A 280 28.07 -4.47 -8.94
N TYR A 281 27.81 -5.68 -9.43
CA TYR A 281 27.27 -6.77 -8.60
C TYR A 281 28.38 -7.41 -7.76
N CYS A 282 28.16 -7.52 -6.45
CA CYS A 282 29.02 -8.31 -5.58
C CYS A 282 28.69 -9.81 -5.71
N VAL A 283 29.22 -10.47 -6.73
CA VAL A 283 29.37 -11.93 -6.69
C VAL A 283 30.59 -12.25 -5.83
N GLN A 284 30.42 -13.13 -4.84
CA GLN A 284 31.51 -13.62 -3.99
C GLN A 284 32.74 -13.95 -4.86
N GLY A 285 33.79 -13.14 -4.73
CA GLY A 285 35.09 -13.40 -5.37
C GLY A 285 35.58 -12.44 -6.46
N LYS A 286 34.86 -11.37 -6.84
CA LYS A 286 35.41 -10.34 -7.74
C LYS A 286 35.20 -8.92 -7.22
N THR A 287 36.31 -8.24 -6.93
CA THR A 287 36.31 -6.81 -6.59
C THR A 287 35.97 -5.98 -7.83
N CYS A 288 35.00 -5.08 -7.68
CA CYS A 288 34.64 -4.09 -8.68
C CYS A 288 35.83 -3.16 -9.01
N PRO A 289 36.07 -2.80 -10.28
CA PRO A 289 37.12 -1.84 -10.66
C PRO A 289 37.02 -0.48 -9.98
N LEU A 290 35.83 -0.09 -9.49
CA LEU A 290 35.57 1.16 -8.77
C LEU A 290 36.09 1.17 -7.33
N HIS A 291 36.53 0.03 -6.77
CA HIS A 291 37.12 -0.06 -5.43
C HIS A 291 38.66 -0.09 -5.45
N ARG A 292 39.30 0.41 -6.52
CA ARG A 292 40.76 0.62 -6.55
C ARG A 292 41.11 1.99 -5.94
N CYS A 293 41.22 2.02 -4.62
CA CYS A 293 42.08 2.97 -3.91
C CYS A 293 43.38 2.27 -3.53
#